data_AF-A0A8T5SC72-F1
#
_entry.id   AF-A0A8T5SC72-F1
#
_cell.length_a   1.000
_cell.length_b   1.000
_cell.length_c   1.000
_cell.angle_alpha   90.00
_cell.angle_beta   90.00
_cell.angle_gamma   90.00
#
_symmetry.space_group_name_H-M   'P 1'
#
loop_
_entity.id
_entity.type
_entity.pdbx_description
1 polymer ?
#
loop_
_entity_poly.entity_id
_entity_poly.type
_entity_poly.pdbx_seq_one_letter_code
_entity_poly.pdbx_strand_id
1 'polypeptide(L)'
;MWYTIDDGVSNTTFTINKSISQTSWANMLNGTVIIRFYANDTAGNINWEEISVRKDILGPEITINVPTHNQEWGGAPGYEITIIDGNLDAFWYTLDGGVTNISITSLIGVIDEAVWEEISEGSVTIRFYANDTMGNISWKDVNITKKIINSAPFDIWFFIIIGISIITIAAIVSLVVIRKGIKGRGIRVFISHAMKDFDKYQISDLVKYLESQKGISKVHYCEADMVGDIDDWMDKTVPRSQLIIFFSSQNSIDSKDCVKELRLGFKHNIQIMPILGENMKWEDLEMKWEDLELDISRQFGKEFDSEEYGRFREELYDYIIKVKSDLEEEIRGKKRPSKAKKLK
;
A
#
# COMPACT_ATOMS: atom_id res chain seq x y z
N MET A 1 -7.19 -38.31 -35.16
CA MET A 1 -7.09 -37.95 -33.73
C MET A 1 -8.42 -37.32 -33.31
N TRP A 2 -8.71 -37.30 -32.02
CA TRP A 2 -9.83 -36.52 -31.48
C TRP A 2 -9.45 -35.96 -30.13
N TYR A 3 -10.21 -34.99 -29.63
CA TYR A 3 -10.06 -34.47 -28.28
C TYR A 3 -11.41 -34.39 -27.57
N THR A 4 -11.37 -34.36 -26.25
CA THR A 4 -12.49 -34.05 -25.36
C THR A 4 -12.07 -32.96 -24.38
N ILE A 5 -13.04 -32.17 -23.93
CA ILE A 5 -12.89 -31.14 -22.89
C ILE A 5 -13.91 -31.31 -21.75
N ASP A 6 -14.70 -32.38 -21.80
CA ASP A 6 -15.83 -32.67 -20.92
C ASP A 6 -15.76 -34.13 -20.44
N ASP A 7 -14.56 -34.57 -20.07
CA ASP A 7 -14.28 -35.92 -19.56
C ASP A 7 -14.74 -37.07 -20.46
N GLY A 8 -14.74 -36.85 -21.78
CA GLY A 8 -15.08 -37.85 -22.79
C GLY A 8 -16.57 -37.93 -23.12
N VAL A 9 -17.41 -37.03 -22.59
CA VAL A 9 -18.84 -36.95 -22.94
C VAL A 9 -19.02 -36.60 -24.42
N SER A 10 -18.22 -35.68 -24.94
CA SER A 10 -18.17 -35.35 -26.37
C SER A 10 -16.75 -35.46 -26.91
N ASN A 11 -16.65 -36.00 -28.13
CA ASN A 11 -15.38 -36.16 -28.84
C ASN A 11 -15.41 -35.35 -30.14
N THR A 12 -14.41 -34.48 -30.32
CA THR A 12 -14.24 -33.70 -31.55
C THR A 12 -13.06 -34.23 -32.35
N THR A 13 -13.31 -34.69 -33.57
CA THR A 13 -12.26 -35.21 -34.46
C THR A 13 -11.48 -34.09 -35.15
N PHE A 14 -10.21 -34.36 -35.43
CA PHE A 14 -9.35 -33.47 -36.22
C PHE A 14 -8.22 -34.25 -36.92
N THR A 15 -7.77 -33.69 -38.04
CA THR A 15 -6.72 -34.25 -38.91
C THR A 15 -5.55 -33.28 -39.13
N ILE A 16 -5.73 -32.00 -38.80
CA ILE A 16 -4.72 -30.95 -38.85
C ILE A 16 -4.78 -30.12 -37.56
N ASN A 17 -3.68 -29.44 -37.23
CA ASN A 17 -3.63 -28.53 -36.10
C ASN A 17 -4.67 -27.42 -36.27
N LYS A 18 -5.49 -27.23 -35.23
CA LYS A 18 -6.55 -26.22 -35.20
C LYS A 18 -6.83 -25.83 -33.75
N SER A 19 -7.50 -24.69 -33.56
CA SER A 19 -7.99 -24.27 -32.26
C SER A 19 -9.08 -25.21 -31.74
N ILE A 20 -9.20 -25.27 -30.41
CA ILE A 20 -10.33 -25.92 -29.75
C ILE A 20 -11.63 -25.22 -30.19
N SER A 21 -12.68 -26.02 -30.42
CA SER A 21 -14.03 -25.54 -30.78
C SER A 21 -14.50 -24.45 -29.81
N GLN A 22 -14.75 -23.25 -30.34
CA GLN A 22 -15.19 -22.12 -29.53
C GLN A 22 -16.56 -22.38 -28.89
N THR A 23 -17.46 -23.09 -29.58
CA THR A 23 -18.77 -23.45 -29.05
C THR A 23 -18.63 -24.38 -27.85
N SER A 24 -17.76 -25.40 -27.95
CA SER A 24 -17.51 -26.33 -26.85
C SER A 24 -16.81 -25.61 -25.69
N TRP A 25 -15.81 -24.78 -26.00
CA TRP A 25 -15.09 -23.99 -25.00
C TRP A 25 -16.01 -23.03 -24.26
N ALA A 26 -16.91 -22.32 -24.95
CA ALA A 26 -17.86 -21.38 -24.36
C ALA A 26 -18.77 -22.05 -23.30
N ASN A 27 -19.15 -23.31 -23.52
CA ASN A 27 -20.00 -24.08 -22.60
C ASN A 27 -19.28 -24.56 -21.34
N MET A 28 -17.94 -24.51 -21.30
CA MET A 28 -17.19 -24.88 -20.10
C MET A 28 -17.42 -23.86 -18.98
N LEU A 29 -17.57 -24.34 -17.75
CA LEU A 29 -17.70 -23.49 -16.57
C LEU A 29 -16.36 -22.86 -16.18
N ASN A 30 -16.41 -21.93 -15.23
CA ASN A 30 -15.22 -21.36 -14.62
C ASN A 30 -14.37 -22.46 -13.95
N GLY A 31 -13.05 -22.33 -14.02
CA GLY A 31 -12.11 -23.21 -13.33
C GLY A 31 -11.22 -24.01 -14.26
N THR A 32 -10.73 -25.14 -13.77
CA THR A 32 -9.79 -25.99 -14.52
C THR A 32 -10.56 -26.84 -15.54
N VAL A 33 -10.20 -26.67 -16.82
CA VAL A 33 -10.67 -27.51 -17.93
C VAL A 33 -9.53 -28.45 -18.32
N ILE A 34 -9.78 -29.76 -18.26
CA ILE A 34 -8.84 -30.78 -18.73
C ILE A 34 -9.14 -31.06 -20.19
N ILE A 35 -8.14 -30.88 -21.05
CA ILE A 35 -8.23 -31.18 -22.48
C ILE A 35 -7.44 -32.45 -22.72
N ARG A 36 -8.13 -33.52 -23.12
CA ARG A 36 -7.49 -34.80 -23.44
C ARG A 36 -7.53 -35.07 -24.93
N PHE A 37 -6.36 -35.37 -25.49
CA PHE A 37 -6.15 -35.69 -26.89
C PHE A 37 -5.93 -37.19 -27.05
N TYR A 38 -6.58 -37.78 -28.04
CA TYR A 38 -6.50 -39.20 -28.37
C TYR A 38 -5.98 -39.41 -29.78
N ALA A 39 -5.17 -40.44 -29.94
CA ALA A 39 -4.75 -40.98 -31.22
C ALA A 39 -5.17 -42.45 -31.32
N ASN A 40 -5.62 -42.86 -32.49
CA ASN A 40 -5.91 -44.26 -32.83
C ASN A 40 -5.14 -44.62 -34.10
N ASP A 41 -4.38 -45.70 -34.05
CA ASP A 41 -3.68 -46.21 -35.23
C ASP A 41 -4.58 -47.12 -36.09
N THR A 42 -4.05 -47.59 -37.22
CA THR A 42 -4.80 -48.46 -38.13
C THR A 42 -5.05 -49.87 -37.59
N ALA A 43 -4.32 -50.29 -36.56
CA ALA A 43 -4.52 -51.56 -35.87
C ALA A 43 -5.55 -51.45 -34.73
N GLY A 44 -6.06 -50.25 -34.44
CA GLY A 44 -7.05 -50.00 -33.40
C GLY A 44 -6.43 -49.68 -32.03
N ASN A 45 -5.11 -49.46 -31.94
CA ASN A 45 -4.46 -49.09 -30.69
C ASN A 45 -4.74 -47.62 -30.38
N ILE A 46 -5.31 -47.35 -29.20
CA ILE A 46 -5.64 -46.00 -28.74
C ILE A 46 -4.65 -45.58 -27.65
N ASN A 47 -4.08 -44.38 -27.78
CA ASN A 47 -3.33 -43.73 -26.72
C ASN A 47 -3.80 -42.28 -26.55
N TRP A 48 -3.48 -41.65 -25.41
CA TRP A 48 -3.92 -40.30 -25.09
C TRP A 48 -2.90 -39.52 -24.27
N GLU A 49 -3.03 -38.19 -24.32
CA GLU A 49 -2.30 -37.22 -23.50
C GLU A 49 -3.26 -36.11 -23.06
N GLU A 50 -3.01 -35.47 -21.92
CA GLU A 50 -3.89 -34.41 -21.41
C GLU A 50 -3.15 -33.17 -20.91
N ILE A 51 -3.83 -32.04 -20.97
CA ILE A 51 -3.37 -30.75 -20.43
C ILE A 51 -4.46 -30.11 -19.58
N SER A 52 -4.04 -29.39 -18.56
CA SER A 52 -4.94 -28.60 -17.70
C SER A 52 -4.85 -27.13 -18.08
N VAL A 53 -5.99 -26.52 -18.40
CA VAL A 53 -6.11 -25.10 -18.74
C VAL A 53 -7.05 -24.43 -17.74
N ARG A 54 -6.66 -23.29 -17.18
CA ARG A 54 -7.53 -22.51 -16.30
C ARG A 54 -8.39 -21.57 -17.16
N LYS A 55 -9.70 -21.81 -17.16
CA LYS A 55 -10.67 -20.89 -17.74
C LYS A 55 -11.15 -19.94 -16.65
N ASP A 56 -11.02 -18.64 -16.91
CA ASP A 56 -11.61 -17.62 -16.06
C ASP A 56 -12.71 -16.87 -16.82
N ILE A 57 -13.89 -16.81 -16.21
CA ILE A 57 -15.05 -16.06 -16.72
C ILE A 57 -15.64 -15.15 -15.64
N LEU A 58 -15.06 -15.14 -14.45
CA LEU A 58 -15.56 -14.35 -13.34
C LEU A 58 -14.81 -13.02 -13.33
N GLY A 59 -15.55 -11.91 -13.40
CA GLY A 59 -14.96 -10.60 -13.20
C GLY A 59 -14.74 -10.28 -11.73
N PRO A 60 -13.97 -9.23 -11.43
CA PRO A 60 -13.72 -8.81 -10.05
C PRO A 60 -15.01 -8.45 -9.31
N GLU A 61 -15.07 -8.75 -8.01
CA GLU A 61 -16.18 -8.31 -7.16
C GLU A 61 -15.80 -7.01 -6.44
N ILE A 62 -16.51 -5.92 -6.73
CA ILE A 62 -16.24 -4.58 -6.17
C ILE A 62 -17.30 -4.22 -5.11
N THR A 63 -16.82 -3.88 -3.92
CA THR A 63 -17.63 -3.25 -2.86
C THR A 63 -17.11 -1.83 -2.61
N ILE A 64 -18.01 -0.85 -2.63
CA ILE A 64 -17.69 0.53 -2.22
C ILE A 64 -18.03 0.66 -0.75
N ASN A 65 -17.01 0.79 0.09
CA ASN A 65 -17.20 1.07 1.51
C ASN A 65 -17.44 2.59 1.68
N VAL A 66 -16.74 3.40 0.88
CA VAL A 66 -16.79 4.86 0.88
C VAL A 66 -16.57 5.46 -0.50
N PRO A 67 -17.28 6.54 -0.87
CA PRO A 67 -18.31 7.24 -0.08
C PRO A 67 -19.61 6.45 0.06
N THR A 68 -20.54 6.94 0.88
CA THR A 68 -21.90 6.38 0.95
C THR A 68 -22.87 7.22 0.15
N HIS A 69 -23.98 6.59 -0.26
CA HIS A 69 -24.98 7.26 -1.10
C HIS A 69 -25.53 8.53 -0.44
N ASN A 70 -25.68 9.58 -1.24
CA ASN A 70 -26.26 10.88 -0.89
C ASN A 70 -25.45 11.71 0.13
N GLN A 71 -24.16 11.40 0.34
CA GLN A 71 -23.28 12.27 1.13
C GLN A 71 -22.96 13.57 0.39
N GLU A 72 -22.92 14.68 1.13
CA GLU A 72 -22.54 16.00 0.60
C GLU A 72 -21.04 16.26 0.78
N TRP A 73 -20.39 16.73 -0.28
CA TRP A 73 -18.94 17.00 -0.32
C TRP A 73 -18.65 18.37 -0.92
N GLY A 74 -17.81 19.14 -0.23
CA GLY A 74 -17.28 20.42 -0.73
C GLY A 74 -16.02 20.23 -1.57
N GLY A 75 -14.97 19.70 -0.95
CA GLY A 75 -13.75 19.25 -1.64
C GLY A 75 -13.83 17.80 -2.11
N ALA A 76 -12.80 17.35 -2.82
CA ALA A 76 -12.78 16.00 -3.39
C ALA A 76 -12.96 14.92 -2.31
N PRO A 77 -13.88 13.95 -2.53
CA PRO A 77 -14.15 12.92 -1.53
C PRO A 77 -13.02 11.89 -1.45
N GLY A 78 -12.82 11.37 -0.24
CA GLY A 78 -12.06 10.13 -0.06
C GLY A 78 -12.83 8.93 -0.63
N TYR A 79 -12.10 7.88 -1.00
CA TYR A 79 -12.68 6.59 -1.37
C TYR A 79 -12.04 5.43 -0.60
N GLU A 80 -12.84 4.41 -0.33
CA GLU A 80 -12.41 3.10 0.17
C GLU A 80 -13.24 2.04 -0.54
N ILE A 81 -12.56 1.15 -1.26
CA ILE A 81 -13.16 0.05 -2.00
C ILE A 81 -12.53 -1.28 -1.59
N THR A 82 -13.28 -2.37 -1.76
CA THR A 82 -12.77 -3.73 -1.65
C THR A 82 -12.94 -4.39 -3.00
N ILE A 83 -11.88 -5.01 -3.52
CA ILE A 83 -11.93 -5.80 -4.75
C ILE A 83 -11.52 -7.22 -4.40
N ILE A 84 -12.35 -8.21 -4.74
CA ILE A 84 -12.04 -9.63 -4.60
C ILE A 84 -11.94 -10.22 -5.99
N ASP A 85 -10.73 -10.64 -6.36
CA ASP A 85 -10.46 -11.33 -7.61
C ASP A 85 -9.18 -12.18 -7.49
N GLY A 86 -9.16 -13.36 -8.12
CA GLY A 86 -8.01 -14.27 -8.06
C GLY A 86 -6.87 -13.92 -9.02
N ASN A 87 -7.12 -13.01 -9.96
CA ASN A 87 -6.27 -12.64 -11.08
C ASN A 87 -6.40 -11.13 -11.41
N LEU A 88 -6.64 -10.29 -10.39
CA LEU A 88 -6.80 -8.83 -10.50
C LEU A 88 -5.64 -8.20 -11.28
N ASP A 89 -5.96 -7.32 -12.22
CA ASP A 89 -4.98 -6.62 -13.06
C ASP A 89 -4.94 -5.13 -12.74
N ALA A 90 -6.01 -4.39 -13.05
CA ALA A 90 -6.09 -2.96 -12.80
C ALA A 90 -7.46 -2.51 -12.28
N PHE A 91 -7.49 -1.31 -11.72
CA PHE A 91 -8.70 -0.66 -11.23
C PHE A 91 -8.57 0.87 -11.37
N TRP A 92 -9.71 1.51 -11.61
CA TRP A 92 -9.79 2.94 -11.92
C TRP A 92 -11.17 3.47 -11.56
N TYR A 93 -11.35 4.78 -11.58
CA TYR A 93 -12.67 5.39 -11.41
C TYR A 93 -12.97 6.44 -12.49
N THR A 94 -14.23 6.83 -12.56
CA THR A 94 -14.72 7.94 -13.38
C THR A 94 -15.78 8.74 -12.62
N LEU A 95 -15.85 10.03 -12.90
CA LEU A 95 -16.89 10.95 -12.40
C LEU A 95 -17.86 11.41 -13.50
N ASP A 96 -17.57 11.07 -14.76
CA ASP A 96 -18.24 11.60 -15.95
C ASP A 96 -18.83 10.50 -16.85
N GLY A 97 -19.10 9.33 -16.26
CA GLY A 97 -19.71 8.20 -16.97
C GLY A 97 -18.73 7.43 -17.85
N GLY A 98 -17.42 7.59 -17.63
CA GLY A 98 -16.35 6.85 -18.31
C GLY A 98 -15.71 7.59 -19.48
N VAL A 99 -15.98 8.90 -19.64
CA VAL A 99 -15.29 9.74 -20.62
C VAL A 99 -13.85 9.95 -20.17
N THR A 100 -13.65 10.24 -18.89
CA THR A 100 -12.35 10.32 -18.23
C THR A 100 -12.24 9.19 -17.21
N ASN A 101 -11.21 8.36 -17.36
CA ASN A 101 -10.90 7.26 -16.45
C ASN A 101 -9.57 7.53 -15.75
N ILE A 102 -9.59 7.50 -14.42
CA ILE A 102 -8.42 7.78 -13.57
C ILE A 102 -7.93 6.48 -12.95
N SER A 103 -6.77 6.01 -13.40
CA SER A 103 -6.12 4.83 -12.84
C SER A 103 -5.66 5.09 -11.41
N ILE A 104 -5.90 4.11 -10.53
CA ILE A 104 -5.51 4.17 -9.13
C ILE A 104 -4.73 2.90 -8.75
N THR A 105 -3.80 3.02 -7.83
CA THR A 105 -2.92 1.91 -7.39
C THR A 105 -3.21 1.46 -5.95
N SER A 106 -4.09 2.18 -5.26
CA SER A 106 -4.51 1.90 -3.88
C SER A 106 -6.03 1.84 -3.80
N LEU A 107 -6.53 0.87 -3.03
CA LEU A 107 -7.95 0.67 -2.72
C LEU A 107 -8.51 1.72 -1.74
N ILE A 108 -7.63 2.54 -1.16
CA ILE A 108 -7.96 3.69 -0.32
C ILE A 108 -7.23 4.90 -0.87
N GLY A 109 -7.94 6.00 -1.05
CA GLY A 109 -7.37 7.23 -1.57
C GLY A 109 -8.33 8.40 -1.53
N VAL A 110 -8.00 9.43 -2.30
CA VAL A 110 -8.84 10.61 -2.51
C VAL A 110 -9.06 10.76 -4.00
N ILE A 111 -10.27 11.14 -4.39
CA ILE A 111 -10.55 11.52 -5.77
C ILE A 111 -9.63 12.69 -6.14
N ASP A 112 -9.04 12.62 -7.33
CA ASP A 112 -8.19 13.69 -7.86
C ASP A 112 -8.90 15.05 -7.81
N GLU A 113 -8.26 16.02 -7.17
CA GLU A 113 -8.85 17.33 -6.92
C GLU A 113 -9.07 18.12 -8.22
N ALA A 114 -8.19 17.99 -9.21
CA ALA A 114 -8.35 18.68 -10.48
C ALA A 114 -9.57 18.14 -11.23
N VAL A 115 -9.75 16.82 -11.25
CA VAL A 115 -10.94 16.19 -11.84
C VAL A 115 -12.20 16.55 -11.05
N TRP A 116 -12.11 16.62 -9.71
CA TRP A 116 -13.24 17.01 -8.87
C TRP A 116 -13.69 18.45 -9.14
N GLU A 117 -12.75 19.40 -9.27
CA GLU A 117 -13.04 20.82 -9.49
C GLU A 117 -13.75 21.08 -10.82
N GLU A 118 -13.52 20.25 -11.83
CA GLU A 118 -14.22 20.33 -13.13
C GLU A 118 -15.70 19.93 -13.06
N ILE A 119 -16.12 19.16 -12.05
CA ILE A 119 -17.50 18.72 -11.89
C ILE A 119 -18.38 19.84 -11.34
N SER A 120 -19.55 20.05 -11.94
CA SER A 120 -20.54 21.03 -11.50
C SER A 120 -21.17 20.65 -10.15
N GLU A 121 -21.67 21.63 -9.40
CA GLU A 121 -22.46 21.40 -8.19
C GLU A 121 -23.69 20.52 -8.50
N GLY A 122 -24.04 19.62 -7.57
CA GLY A 122 -25.20 18.73 -7.71
C GLY A 122 -24.84 17.26 -7.57
N SER A 123 -25.67 16.37 -8.13
CA SER A 123 -25.46 14.92 -8.01
C SER A 123 -24.28 14.48 -8.87
N VAL A 124 -23.35 13.74 -8.26
CA VAL A 124 -22.18 13.15 -8.91
C VAL A 124 -22.24 11.64 -8.72
N THR A 125 -22.09 10.89 -9.82
CA THR A 125 -21.93 9.44 -9.78
C THR A 125 -20.45 9.11 -9.90
N ILE A 126 -19.89 8.52 -8.85
CA ILE A 126 -18.56 7.92 -8.91
C ILE A 126 -18.73 6.46 -9.31
N ARG A 127 -18.10 6.06 -10.41
CA ARG A 127 -18.05 4.66 -10.82
C ARG A 127 -16.64 4.14 -10.66
N PHE A 128 -16.49 3.05 -9.92
CA PHE A 128 -15.24 2.30 -9.82
C PHE A 128 -15.29 1.09 -10.74
N TYR A 129 -14.20 0.86 -11.45
CA TYR A 129 -13.97 -0.26 -12.33
C TYR A 129 -12.83 -1.12 -11.81
N ALA A 130 -12.89 -2.41 -12.15
CA ALA A 130 -11.79 -3.34 -11.98
C ALA A 130 -11.80 -4.33 -13.14
N ASN A 131 -10.61 -4.70 -13.62
CA ASN A 131 -10.42 -5.78 -14.58
C ASN A 131 -9.47 -6.84 -14.04
N ASP A 132 -9.64 -8.06 -14.52
CA ASP A 132 -8.67 -9.13 -14.35
C ASP A 132 -7.76 -9.27 -15.59
N THR A 133 -6.77 -10.14 -15.47
CA THR A 133 -5.80 -10.44 -16.55
C THR A 133 -6.41 -11.18 -17.76
N MET A 134 -7.65 -11.68 -17.65
CA MET A 134 -8.40 -12.30 -18.74
C MET A 134 -9.33 -11.29 -19.45
N GLY A 135 -9.37 -10.04 -18.97
CA GLY A 135 -10.20 -8.97 -19.53
C GLY A 135 -11.64 -8.98 -19.03
N ASN A 136 -11.96 -9.73 -17.97
CA ASN A 136 -13.26 -9.63 -17.32
C ASN A 136 -13.32 -8.31 -16.54
N ILE A 137 -14.28 -7.45 -16.88
CA ILE A 137 -14.44 -6.12 -16.26
C ILE A 137 -15.73 -6.09 -15.44
N SER A 138 -15.60 -5.58 -14.21
CA SER A 138 -16.72 -5.27 -13.33
C SER A 138 -16.70 -3.80 -12.94
N TRP A 139 -17.86 -3.28 -12.51
CA TRP A 139 -17.96 -1.92 -12.01
C TRP A 139 -18.99 -1.79 -10.89
N LYS A 140 -18.86 -0.73 -10.09
CA LYS A 140 -19.80 -0.36 -9.04
C LYS A 140 -19.94 1.16 -8.95
N ASP A 141 -21.17 1.62 -8.70
CA ASP A 141 -21.51 3.04 -8.59
C ASP A 141 -21.81 3.45 -7.16
N VAL A 142 -21.49 4.71 -6.86
CA VAL A 142 -22.02 5.46 -5.73
C VAL A 142 -22.43 6.85 -6.16
N ASN A 143 -23.63 7.26 -5.74
CA ASN A 143 -24.13 8.62 -6.00
C ASN A 143 -23.92 9.49 -4.77
N ILE A 144 -23.23 10.61 -4.94
CA ILE A 144 -23.01 11.64 -3.92
C ILE A 144 -23.49 13.00 -4.42
N THR A 145 -23.38 14.03 -3.57
CA THR A 145 -23.73 15.41 -3.92
C THR A 145 -22.53 16.31 -3.73
N LYS A 146 -22.04 16.95 -4.79
CA LYS A 146 -21.08 18.06 -4.71
C LYS A 146 -21.82 19.33 -4.29
N LYS A 147 -21.26 20.07 -3.33
CA LYS A 147 -21.80 21.33 -2.82
C LYS A 147 -20.72 22.38 -2.73
N ILE A 148 -20.83 23.44 -3.53
CA ILE A 148 -19.85 24.52 -3.54
C ILE A 148 -20.13 25.41 -2.32
N ILE A 149 -19.23 25.34 -1.34
CA ILE A 149 -19.36 26.15 -0.14
C ILE A 149 -18.70 27.49 -0.41
N ASN A 150 -19.52 28.50 -0.70
CA ASN A 150 -19.09 29.89 -0.64
C ASN A 150 -18.88 30.29 0.82
N SER A 151 -17.76 29.87 1.42
CA SER A 151 -17.37 30.34 2.75
C SER A 151 -16.39 31.52 2.60
N ALA A 152 -16.67 32.61 3.33
CA ALA A 152 -15.63 33.54 3.74
C ALA A 152 -14.46 32.75 4.35
N PRO A 153 -13.19 33.19 4.19
CA PRO A 153 -12.03 32.34 4.39
C PRO A 153 -12.01 31.88 5.84
N PHE A 154 -12.36 30.62 6.08
CA PHE A 154 -12.17 29.77 7.26
C PHE A 154 -13.37 28.82 7.38
N ASP A 155 -13.36 27.72 6.62
CA ASP A 155 -13.90 26.42 7.09
C ASP A 155 -13.54 25.26 6.13
N ILE A 156 -12.23 25.03 5.95
CA ILE A 156 -11.67 23.84 5.28
C ILE A 156 -11.69 22.61 6.23
N TRP A 157 -11.93 22.82 7.53
CA TRP A 157 -11.82 21.79 8.58
C TRP A 157 -12.96 20.77 8.64
N PHE A 158 -14.11 21.04 8.01
CA PHE A 158 -15.30 20.17 8.13
C PHE A 158 -15.23 18.92 7.24
N PHE A 159 -14.56 18.99 6.08
CA PHE A 159 -14.42 17.87 5.13
C PHE A 159 -13.28 16.91 5.47
N ILE A 160 -12.23 17.43 6.12
CA ILE A 160 -11.13 16.63 6.68
C ILE A 160 -11.66 15.57 7.68
N ILE A 161 -12.76 15.85 8.40
CA ILE A 161 -13.30 14.97 9.44
C ILE A 161 -14.00 13.72 8.87
N ILE A 162 -14.63 13.80 7.69
CA ILE A 162 -15.36 12.67 7.09
C ILE A 162 -14.38 11.75 6.34
N GLY A 163 -13.38 12.31 5.63
CA GLY A 163 -12.28 11.53 5.05
C GLY A 163 -11.41 10.82 6.10
N ILE A 164 -11.16 11.46 7.25
CA ILE A 164 -10.42 10.84 8.37
C ILE A 164 -11.20 9.70 9.04
N SER A 165 -12.53 9.78 9.10
CA SER A 165 -13.35 8.76 9.78
C SER A 165 -13.27 7.37 9.12
N ILE A 166 -12.85 7.31 7.86
CA ILE A 166 -12.86 6.11 7.03
C ILE A 166 -11.48 5.45 7.02
N ILE A 167 -10.44 6.29 6.88
CA ILE A 167 -9.04 5.93 7.17
C ILE A 167 -8.95 5.31 8.57
N THR A 168 -9.71 5.82 9.55
CA THR A 168 -9.67 5.25 10.90
C THR A 168 -10.20 3.82 11.00
N ILE A 169 -11.17 3.35 10.19
CA ILE A 169 -11.74 2.00 10.34
C ILE A 169 -10.85 0.93 9.69
N ALA A 170 -10.32 1.20 8.49
CA ALA A 170 -9.32 0.34 7.85
C ALA A 170 -8.00 0.32 8.66
N ALA A 171 -7.56 1.48 9.18
CA ALA A 171 -6.47 1.55 10.14
C ALA A 171 -6.83 0.81 11.44
N ILE A 172 -8.09 0.76 11.87
CA ILE A 172 -8.50 0.01 13.07
C ILE A 172 -8.35 -1.51 12.86
N VAL A 173 -8.62 -2.06 11.68
CA VAL A 173 -8.48 -3.51 11.43
C VAL A 173 -7.00 -3.91 11.32
N SER A 174 -6.18 -3.11 10.64
CA SER A 174 -4.71 -3.28 10.62
C SER A 174 -4.08 -3.00 11.99
N LEU A 175 -4.57 -2.00 12.72
CA LEU A 175 -4.17 -1.79 14.11
C LEU A 175 -4.67 -2.91 15.01
N VAL A 176 -5.80 -3.59 14.81
CA VAL A 176 -6.25 -4.67 15.72
C VAL A 176 -5.27 -5.86 15.70
N VAL A 177 -4.54 -6.06 14.60
CA VAL A 177 -3.43 -7.02 14.53
C VAL A 177 -2.14 -6.47 15.19
N ILE A 178 -1.96 -5.14 15.27
CA ILE A 178 -0.87 -4.47 15.99
C ILE A 178 -1.20 -4.16 17.49
N ARG A 179 -2.49 -4.13 17.89
CA ARG A 179 -3.04 -3.48 19.11
C ARG A 179 -3.04 -4.31 20.37
N LYS A 180 -2.44 -5.51 20.39
CA LYS A 180 -2.26 -6.24 21.66
C LYS A 180 -0.95 -5.90 22.40
N GLY A 181 -0.09 -5.01 21.89
CA GLY A 181 1.32 -4.97 22.30
C GLY A 181 1.88 -3.81 23.14
N ILE A 182 1.25 -2.62 23.21
CA ILE A 182 1.98 -1.41 23.68
C ILE A 182 1.76 -1.05 25.16
N LYS A 183 0.74 -1.62 25.83
CA LYS A 183 0.50 -1.32 27.26
C LYS A 183 1.65 -1.87 28.13
N GLY A 184 2.63 -1.01 28.43
CA GLY A 184 3.77 -1.32 29.31
C GLY A 184 5.05 -1.84 28.63
N ARG A 185 5.17 -1.81 27.29
CA ARG A 185 6.40 -2.19 26.57
C ARG A 185 6.99 -1.00 25.81
N GLY A 186 8.32 -0.88 25.82
CA GLY A 186 9.02 0.20 25.11
C GLY A 186 8.87 0.12 23.58
N ILE A 187 9.12 1.22 22.88
CA ILE A 187 9.02 1.34 21.43
C ILE A 187 10.20 0.63 20.74
N ARG A 188 9.94 -0.06 19.62
CA ARG A 188 10.99 -0.60 18.75
C ARG A 188 11.26 0.37 17.61
N VAL A 189 12.52 0.72 17.44
CA VAL A 189 12.99 1.66 16.42
C VAL A 189 13.79 0.89 15.37
N PHE A 190 13.60 1.20 14.10
CA PHE A 190 14.45 0.72 13.02
C PHE A 190 15.29 1.88 12.49
N ILE A 191 16.61 1.74 12.42
CA ILE A 191 17.50 2.73 11.84
C ILE A 191 17.88 2.25 10.45
N SER A 192 17.42 2.98 9.44
CA SER A 192 17.78 2.79 8.04
C SER A 192 18.96 3.71 7.70
N HIS A 193 20.05 3.13 7.23
CA HIS A 193 21.25 3.86 6.81
C HIS A 193 22.02 3.03 5.77
N ALA A 194 22.85 3.66 4.94
CA ALA A 194 23.76 2.90 4.09
C ALA A 194 24.90 2.32 4.93
N MET A 195 25.35 1.10 4.63
CA MET A 195 26.50 0.47 5.29
C MET A 195 27.75 1.36 5.27
N LYS A 196 27.96 2.10 4.17
CA LYS A 196 29.10 3.03 4.01
C LYS A 196 29.07 4.22 4.97
N ASP A 197 27.90 4.56 5.51
CA ASP A 197 27.73 5.69 6.41
C ASP A 197 27.64 5.27 7.89
N PHE A 198 27.87 3.98 8.19
CA PHE A 198 27.75 3.43 9.54
C PHE A 198 28.60 4.20 10.55
N ASP A 199 29.87 4.45 10.22
CA ASP A 199 30.78 5.22 11.07
C ASP A 199 30.47 6.71 11.01
N LYS A 200 30.11 7.23 9.82
CA LYS A 200 29.79 8.65 9.59
C LYS A 200 28.67 9.11 10.53
N TYR A 201 27.60 8.32 10.63
CA TYR A 201 26.45 8.63 11.48
C TYR A 201 26.55 8.01 12.89
N GLN A 202 27.72 7.44 13.24
CA GLN A 202 28.00 6.88 14.56
C GLN A 202 26.92 5.89 15.02
N ILE A 203 26.41 5.06 14.10
CA ILE A 203 25.23 4.21 14.31
C ILE A 203 25.40 3.31 15.54
N SER A 204 26.59 2.74 15.75
CA SER A 204 26.88 1.91 16.93
C SER A 204 26.72 2.67 18.26
N ASP A 205 27.20 3.92 18.34
CA ASP A 205 27.04 4.74 19.56
C ASP A 205 25.58 5.13 19.75
N LEU A 206 24.91 5.54 18.66
CA LEU A 206 23.50 5.94 18.72
C LEU A 206 22.62 4.80 19.21
N VAL A 207 22.79 3.60 18.68
CA VAL A 207 22.05 2.39 19.10
C VAL A 207 22.28 2.11 20.58
N LYS A 208 23.54 2.10 21.05
CA LYS A 208 23.87 1.87 22.46
C LYS A 208 23.23 2.92 23.36
N TYR A 209 23.28 4.18 22.96
CA TYR A 209 22.65 5.27 23.67
C TYR A 209 21.13 5.07 23.75
N LEU A 210 20.44 4.86 22.63
CA LEU A 210 18.99 4.72 22.56
C LEU A 210 18.48 3.48 23.29
N GLU A 211 19.14 2.33 23.15
CA GLU A 211 18.74 1.10 23.87
C GLU A 211 18.95 1.20 25.39
N SER A 212 19.83 2.11 25.86
CA SER A 212 19.98 2.38 27.29
C SER A 212 18.87 3.28 27.85
N GLN A 213 18.10 3.97 27.01
CA GLN A 213 17.08 4.91 27.45
C GLN A 213 15.77 4.22 27.83
N LYS A 214 15.06 4.80 28.80
CA LYS A 214 13.74 4.31 29.22
C LYS A 214 12.73 4.52 28.10
N GLY A 215 11.85 3.54 27.90
CA GLY A 215 10.77 3.67 26.93
C GLY A 215 11.15 3.19 25.52
N ILE A 216 12.41 2.89 25.24
CA ILE A 216 12.85 2.18 24.03
C ILE A 216 13.08 0.71 24.42
N SER A 217 12.55 -0.24 23.64
CA SER A 217 12.69 -1.68 23.92
C SER A 217 13.75 -2.36 23.07
N LYS A 218 13.92 -1.90 21.83
CA LYS A 218 14.93 -2.43 20.90
C LYS A 218 15.19 -1.41 19.80
N VAL A 219 16.44 -1.33 19.36
CA VAL A 219 16.81 -0.64 18.12
C VAL A 219 17.36 -1.67 17.14
N HIS A 220 16.72 -1.75 15.97
CA HIS A 220 17.12 -2.60 14.85
C HIS A 220 17.85 -1.74 13.82
N TYR A 221 18.86 -2.29 13.17
CA TYR A 221 19.59 -1.66 12.08
C TYR A 221 20.29 -2.75 11.27
N CYS A 222 20.67 -2.43 10.03
CA CYS A 222 21.39 -3.37 9.18
C CYS A 222 22.88 -3.37 9.51
N GLU A 223 23.37 -4.47 10.11
CA GLU A 223 24.79 -4.74 10.29
C GLU A 223 25.41 -5.43 9.06
N ALA A 224 26.65 -5.10 8.74
CA ALA A 224 27.42 -5.75 7.67
C ALA A 224 27.62 -7.26 7.89
N ASP A 225 27.50 -7.72 9.14
CA ASP A 225 27.76 -9.11 9.56
C ASP A 225 26.51 -10.01 9.59
N MET A 226 25.36 -9.56 9.06
CA MET A 226 24.18 -10.42 8.91
C MET A 226 24.41 -11.48 7.82
N VAL A 227 25.06 -12.58 8.19
CA VAL A 227 25.23 -13.78 7.35
C VAL A 227 23.89 -14.50 7.22
N GLY A 228 23.16 -14.27 6.13
CA GLY A 228 21.87 -14.91 5.83
C GLY A 228 21.04 -14.16 4.77
N ASP A 229 19.81 -14.62 4.56
CA ASP A 229 18.82 -13.98 3.69
C ASP A 229 18.34 -12.66 4.32
N ILE A 230 19.10 -11.59 4.04
CA ILE A 230 18.87 -10.24 4.57
C ILE A 230 17.46 -9.75 4.25
N ASP A 231 16.89 -10.22 3.14
CA ASP A 231 15.53 -9.91 2.71
C ASP A 231 14.46 -10.50 3.64
N ASP A 232 14.60 -11.78 4.02
CA ASP A 232 13.68 -12.44 4.97
C ASP A 232 13.77 -11.82 6.38
N TRP A 233 14.98 -11.43 6.80
CA TRP A 233 15.15 -10.72 8.07
C TRP A 233 14.51 -9.33 8.04
N MET A 234 14.68 -8.56 6.97
CA MET A 234 14.06 -7.24 6.79
C MET A 234 12.53 -7.34 6.78
N ASP A 235 11.97 -8.29 6.01
CA ASP A 235 10.53 -8.51 5.91
C ASP A 235 9.89 -8.93 7.25
N LYS A 236 10.69 -9.49 8.16
CA LYS A 236 10.28 -9.85 9.53
C LYS A 236 10.50 -8.74 10.54
N THR A 237 11.51 -7.90 10.34
CA THR A 237 11.98 -6.96 11.37
C THR A 237 11.39 -5.57 11.18
N VAL A 238 11.40 -5.03 9.95
CA VAL A 238 10.85 -3.70 9.67
C VAL A 238 9.37 -3.61 10.08
N PRO A 239 8.49 -4.56 9.72
CA PRO A 239 7.07 -4.49 10.10
C PRO A 239 6.80 -4.59 11.61
N ARG A 240 7.80 -5.00 12.41
CA ARG A 240 7.69 -5.08 13.87
C ARG A 240 8.12 -3.79 14.55
N SER A 241 8.75 -2.86 13.86
CA SER A 241 9.13 -1.56 14.40
C SER A 241 7.94 -0.59 14.41
N GLN A 242 7.99 0.41 15.28
CA GLN A 242 6.95 1.44 15.40
C GLN A 242 7.41 2.78 14.79
N LEU A 243 8.72 2.93 14.59
CA LEU A 243 9.35 4.11 14.01
C LEU A 243 10.54 3.67 13.17
N ILE A 244 10.66 4.24 11.97
CA ILE A 244 11.87 4.16 11.15
C ILE A 244 12.58 5.51 11.23
N ILE A 245 13.87 5.51 11.55
CA ILE A 245 14.75 6.67 11.46
C ILE A 245 15.63 6.46 10.25
N PHE A 246 15.46 7.29 9.23
CA PHE A 246 16.18 7.16 7.97
C PHE A 246 17.30 8.19 7.88
N PHE A 247 18.55 7.75 7.94
CA PHE A 247 19.71 8.61 7.73
C PHE A 247 19.95 8.80 6.23
N SER A 248 19.65 9.99 5.74
CA SER A 248 19.84 10.32 4.33
C SER A 248 21.29 10.63 3.99
N SER A 249 21.74 10.15 2.85
CA SER A 249 23.00 10.44 2.20
C SER A 249 22.87 10.02 0.74
N GLN A 250 23.83 10.40 -0.11
CA GLN A 250 23.87 9.85 -1.47
C GLN A 250 23.92 8.30 -1.45
N ASN A 251 24.65 7.72 -0.49
CA ASN A 251 24.77 6.27 -0.39
C ASN A 251 23.46 5.59 0.02
N SER A 252 22.64 6.21 0.87
CA SER A 252 21.39 5.60 1.37
C SER A 252 20.22 5.78 0.40
N ILE A 253 20.21 6.88 -0.36
CA ILE A 253 19.21 7.12 -1.41
C ILE A 253 19.39 6.14 -2.58
N ASP A 254 20.65 5.85 -2.93
CA ASP A 254 20.99 4.89 -3.99
C ASP A 254 21.00 3.42 -3.50
N SER A 255 20.78 3.18 -2.21
CA SER A 255 20.83 1.84 -1.60
C SER A 255 19.51 1.10 -1.74
N LYS A 256 19.51 -0.01 -2.49
CA LYS A 256 18.33 -0.90 -2.65
C LYS A 256 17.74 -1.36 -1.32
N ASP A 257 18.59 -1.62 -0.32
CA ASP A 257 18.16 -2.08 1.00
C ASP A 257 17.40 -0.95 1.73
N CYS A 258 17.93 0.27 1.71
CA CYS A 258 17.26 1.43 2.29
C CYS A 258 15.92 1.72 1.58
N VAL A 259 15.88 1.59 0.25
CA VAL A 259 14.62 1.70 -0.51
C VAL A 259 13.60 0.66 -0.04
N LYS A 260 14.04 -0.60 0.13
CA LYS A 260 13.17 -1.68 0.60
C LYS A 260 12.65 -1.42 2.02
N GLU A 261 13.50 -0.95 2.93
CA GLU A 261 13.12 -0.59 4.29
C GLU A 261 12.07 0.53 4.33
N LEU A 262 12.27 1.58 3.54
CA LEU A 262 11.30 2.67 3.41
C LEU A 262 9.98 2.15 2.83
N ARG A 263 10.03 1.37 1.74
CA ARG A 263 8.84 0.74 1.14
C ARG A 263 8.05 -0.11 2.14
N LEU A 264 8.73 -0.91 2.94
CA LEU A 264 8.10 -1.69 4.01
C LEU A 264 7.48 -0.78 5.08
N GLY A 265 8.16 0.32 5.43
CA GLY A 265 7.63 1.36 6.30
C GLY A 265 6.29 1.90 5.81
N PHE A 266 6.22 2.35 4.56
CA PHE A 266 4.99 2.83 3.94
C PHE A 266 3.91 1.74 3.87
N LYS A 267 4.26 0.55 3.38
CA LYS A 267 3.36 -0.59 3.27
C LYS A 267 2.70 -0.97 4.60
N HIS A 268 3.43 -0.82 5.71
CA HIS A 268 2.95 -1.15 7.06
C HIS A 268 2.50 0.07 7.87
N ASN A 269 2.39 1.25 7.25
CA ASN A 269 2.01 2.50 7.90
C ASN A 269 2.88 2.83 9.13
N ILE A 270 4.19 2.59 9.02
CA ILE A 270 5.19 2.92 10.04
C ILE A 270 5.63 4.35 9.83
N GLN A 271 5.65 5.13 10.91
CA GLN A 271 6.16 6.50 10.86
C GLN A 271 7.64 6.49 10.48
N ILE A 272 8.02 7.33 9.52
CA ILE A 272 9.40 7.54 9.10
C ILE A 272 9.83 8.94 9.57
N MET A 273 11.04 9.03 10.12
CA MET A 273 11.70 10.28 10.47
C MET A 273 12.99 10.38 9.65
N PRO A 274 13.05 11.25 8.64
CA PRO A 274 14.29 11.49 7.93
C PRO A 274 15.26 12.30 8.78
N ILE A 275 16.51 11.85 8.81
CA ILE A 275 17.67 12.60 9.30
C ILE A 275 18.43 13.10 8.07
N LEU A 276 18.47 14.42 7.88
CA LEU A 276 19.13 15.05 6.74
C LEU A 276 20.65 15.01 6.93
N GLY A 277 21.36 14.28 6.06
CA GLY A 277 22.81 14.15 6.17
C GLY A 277 23.58 15.43 5.83
N GLU A 278 24.81 15.54 6.34
CA GLU A 278 25.74 16.60 5.95
C GLU A 278 25.97 16.56 4.43
N ASN A 279 25.58 17.64 3.74
CA ASN A 279 25.57 17.85 2.29
C ASN A 279 24.35 17.30 1.52
N MET A 280 23.29 16.89 2.21
CA MET A 280 21.99 16.64 1.59
C MET A 280 21.11 17.89 1.66
N LYS A 281 20.16 18.01 0.75
CA LYS A 281 19.05 18.96 0.83
C LYS A 281 17.74 18.21 0.96
N TRP A 282 16.71 18.87 1.50
CA TRP A 282 15.40 18.25 1.68
C TRP A 282 14.79 17.81 0.34
N GLU A 283 15.03 18.57 -0.73
CA GLU A 283 14.57 18.25 -2.08
C GLU A 283 15.21 16.96 -2.62
N ASP A 284 16.41 16.60 -2.15
CA ASP A 284 17.07 15.35 -2.54
C ASP A 284 16.34 14.11 -1.97
N LEU A 285 15.42 14.32 -1.02
CA LEU A 285 14.57 13.27 -0.45
C LEU A 285 13.25 13.06 -1.22
N GLU A 286 13.05 13.79 -2.32
CA GLU A 286 12.03 13.48 -3.32
C GLU A 286 12.53 12.35 -4.23
N MET A 287 12.51 11.12 -3.70
CA MET A 287 13.12 9.97 -4.36
C MET A 287 12.17 9.38 -5.40
N LYS A 288 12.64 9.28 -6.64
CA LYS A 288 11.91 8.61 -7.72
C LYS A 288 12.57 7.28 -8.02
N TRP A 289 11.90 6.19 -7.68
CA TRP A 289 12.27 4.85 -8.11
C TRP A 289 11.28 4.38 -9.17
N GLU A 290 11.71 3.43 -10.02
CA GLU A 290 11.03 3.03 -11.26
C GLU A 290 9.51 2.84 -11.13
N ASP A 291 9.02 2.34 -9.98
CA ASP A 291 7.60 2.08 -9.72
C ASP A 291 7.01 2.89 -8.53
N LEU A 292 7.77 3.84 -7.96
CA LEU A 292 7.38 4.52 -6.72
C LEU A 292 8.04 5.89 -6.58
N GLU A 293 7.22 6.95 -6.58
CA GLU A 293 7.62 8.27 -6.12
C GLU A 293 7.42 8.36 -4.60
N LEU A 294 8.52 8.54 -3.87
CA LEU A 294 8.55 8.64 -2.43
C LEU A 294 9.07 10.01 -2.02
N ASP A 295 8.15 10.89 -1.67
CA ASP A 295 8.46 12.19 -1.10
C ASP A 295 8.42 12.11 0.44
N ILE A 296 9.60 11.98 1.04
CA ILE A 296 9.78 12.13 2.50
C ILE A 296 10.29 13.51 2.90
N SER A 297 10.51 14.42 1.93
CA SER A 297 10.99 15.78 2.17
C SER A 297 10.00 16.63 2.99
N ARG A 298 8.70 16.31 2.89
CA ARG A 298 7.61 16.99 3.60
C ARG A 298 7.37 16.49 5.03
N GLN A 299 8.13 15.49 5.47
CA GLN A 299 8.05 14.97 6.84
C GLN A 299 8.89 15.86 7.79
N PHE A 300 8.48 16.02 9.05
CA PHE A 300 9.17 16.81 10.08
C PHE A 300 10.52 16.18 10.51
N GLY A 301 11.45 16.00 9.57
CA GLY A 301 12.77 15.45 9.81
C GLY A 301 13.70 16.40 10.56
N LYS A 302 14.93 15.94 10.81
CA LYS A 302 15.95 16.71 11.54
C LYS A 302 17.27 16.66 10.80
N GLU A 303 18.04 17.75 10.84
CA GLU A 303 19.40 17.74 10.30
C GLU A 303 20.34 16.94 11.21
N PHE A 304 21.25 16.18 10.61
CA PHE A 304 22.32 15.52 11.33
C PHE A 304 23.34 16.57 11.78
N ASP A 305 23.72 16.50 13.06
CA ASP A 305 24.69 17.40 13.66
C ASP A 305 25.80 16.57 14.33
N SER A 306 26.96 16.49 13.66
CA SER A 306 28.13 15.82 14.22
C SER A 306 28.91 16.68 15.20
N GLU A 307 28.79 18.01 15.15
CA GLU A 307 29.50 18.93 16.03
C GLU A 307 28.88 18.92 17.44
N GLU A 308 27.56 18.91 17.52
CA GLU A 308 26.78 18.80 18.74
C GLU A 308 26.09 17.43 18.89
N TYR A 309 26.80 16.36 18.51
CA TYR A 309 26.24 14.99 18.48
C TYR A 309 25.54 14.54 19.79
N GLY A 310 26.04 15.00 20.95
CA GLY A 310 25.41 14.76 22.24
C GLY A 310 24.00 15.38 22.37
N ARG A 311 23.82 16.61 21.89
CA ARG A 311 22.51 17.28 21.84
C ARG A 311 21.62 16.61 20.78
N PHE A 312 22.17 16.31 19.61
CA PHE A 312 21.45 15.64 18.53
C PHE A 312 20.79 14.34 19.00
N ARG A 313 21.53 13.45 19.67
CA ARG A 313 20.99 12.16 20.13
C ARG A 313 19.95 12.31 21.25
N GLU A 314 20.09 13.32 22.12
CA GLU A 314 19.09 13.64 23.15
C GLU A 314 17.78 14.11 22.53
N GLU A 315 17.85 15.02 21.56
CA GLU A 315 16.66 15.51 20.85
C GLU A 315 15.99 14.41 20.01
N LEU A 316 16.79 13.49 19.45
CA LEU A 316 16.28 12.31 18.77
C LEU A 316 15.56 11.36 19.74
N TYR A 317 16.10 11.16 20.94
CA TYR A 317 15.43 10.40 22.00
C TYR A 317 14.10 11.04 22.41
N ASP A 318 14.08 12.36 22.63
CA ASP A 318 12.85 13.09 22.97
C ASP A 318 11.77 12.93 21.89
N TYR A 319 12.16 12.96 20.62
CA TYR A 319 11.27 12.66 19.51
C TYR A 319 10.71 11.24 19.60
N ILE A 320 11.56 10.23 19.81
CA ILE A 320 11.14 8.83 19.94
C ILE A 320 10.14 8.65 21.09
N ILE A 321 10.36 9.33 22.22
CA ILE A 321 9.46 9.27 23.36
C ILE A 321 8.16 10.00 23.10
N LYS A 322 8.18 11.12 22.37
CA LYS A 322 6.97 11.78 21.90
C LYS A 322 6.15 10.86 21.01
N VAL A 323 6.77 10.23 20.01
CA VAL A 323 6.11 9.22 19.14
C VAL A 323 5.50 8.10 19.99
N LYS A 324 6.24 7.57 20.96
CA LYS A 324 5.72 6.57 21.90
C LYS A 324 4.51 7.08 22.69
N SER A 325 4.55 8.31 23.19
CA SER A 325 3.46 8.92 23.93
C SER A 325 2.22 9.09 23.04
N ASP A 326 2.41 9.60 21.82
CA ASP A 326 1.35 9.79 20.83
C ASP A 326 0.68 8.45 20.49
N LEU A 327 1.48 7.39 20.28
CA LEU A 327 0.99 6.02 20.07
C LEU A 327 0.24 5.48 21.31
N GLU A 328 0.73 5.75 22.52
CA GLU A 328 0.04 5.34 23.76
C GLU A 328 -1.28 6.10 23.97
N GLU A 329 -1.33 7.39 23.64
CA GLU A 329 -2.53 8.23 23.72
C GLU A 329 -3.58 7.79 22.69
N GLU A 330 -3.16 7.49 21.46
CA GLU A 330 -4.01 6.91 20.42
C GLU A 330 -4.66 5.59 20.89
N ILE A 331 -3.91 4.77 21.63
CA ILE A 331 -4.42 3.52 22.22
C ILE A 331 -5.35 3.76 23.41
N ARG A 332 -5.12 4.80 24.22
CA ARG A 332 -5.89 5.10 25.44
C ARG A 332 -7.18 5.89 25.18
N GLY A 333 -7.25 6.71 24.12
CA GLY A 333 -8.26 7.77 23.99
C GLY A 333 -9.17 7.68 22.77
N LYS A 334 -10.44 7.31 22.99
CA LYS A 334 -11.56 7.99 22.31
C LYS A 334 -11.55 9.48 22.73
N LYS A 335 -11.34 10.42 21.77
CA LYS A 335 -11.75 11.86 21.68
C LYS A 335 -10.70 13.01 21.80
N ARG A 336 -10.80 13.88 20.77
CA ARG A 336 -10.67 15.37 20.63
C ARG A 336 -9.33 16.06 20.92
N PRO A 337 -8.83 16.94 20.01
CA PRO A 337 -7.56 17.62 20.21
C PRO A 337 -7.65 18.71 21.29
N SER A 338 -6.76 18.58 22.26
CA SER A 338 -6.41 19.59 23.25
C SER A 338 -5.62 20.72 22.57
N LYS A 339 -6.04 21.96 22.81
CA LYS A 339 -5.30 23.17 22.40
C LYS A 339 -3.95 23.21 23.12
N ALA A 340 -2.85 23.02 22.40
CA ALA A 340 -1.53 23.35 22.89
C ALA A 340 -1.39 24.89 22.96
N LYS A 341 -1.17 25.40 24.18
CA LYS A 341 -0.79 26.79 24.45
C LYS A 341 0.56 27.08 23.79
N LYS A 342 0.65 28.23 23.11
CA LYS A 342 1.92 28.90 22.81
C LYS A 342 2.67 29.15 24.13
N LEU A 343 3.87 28.60 24.25
CA LEU A 343 4.89 29.17 25.14
C LEU A 343 5.44 30.42 24.45
N LYS A 344 5.60 31.48 25.26
CA LYS A 344 6.02 32.82 24.84
C LYS A 344 7.50 32.88 24.50
#